data_AF-A0A7Y2ZDU9-F1
#
_entry.id   AF-A0A7Y2ZDU9-F1
#
_cell.length_a   1.000
_cell.length_b   1.000
_cell.length_c   1.000
_cell.angle_alpha   90.00
_cell.angle_beta   90.00
_cell.angle_gamma   90.00
#
_symmetry.space_group_name_H-M   'P 1'
#
loop_
_entity.id
_entity.type
_entity.pdbx_description
1 polymer ?
#
loop_
_entity_poly.entity_id
_entity_poly.type
_entity_poly.pdbx_seq_one_letter_code
_entity_poly.pdbx_strand_id
1 'polypeptide(L)' 'MEAELRKKYDADVELVASGGGVYEITVDGKLIFSKKRLGRFPADGELERLIGWL' A
#
# COMPACT_ATOMS: atom_id res chain seq x y z
N MET A 1 -0.04 9.67 2.88
CA MET A 1 -0.38 8.45 2.12
C MET A 1 -1.66 7.81 2.63
N GLU A 2 -1.78 7.49 3.93
CA GLU A 2 -3.04 7.00 4.52
C GLU A 2 -4.25 7.90 4.19
N ALA A 3 -4.14 9.21 4.47
CA ALA A 3 -5.22 10.17 4.20
C ALA A 3 -5.63 10.24 2.71
N GLU A 4 -4.69 9.99 1.80
CA GLU A 4 -4.95 9.94 0.35
C GLU A 4 -5.71 8.66 -0.03
N LEU A 5 -5.33 7.53 0.56
CA LEU A 5 -5.99 6.25 0.31
C LEU A 5 -7.44 6.25 0.79
N ARG A 6 -7.70 6.74 2.02
CA ARG A 6 -9.07 6.83 2.55
C ARG A 6 -9.97 7.76 1.73
N LYS A 7 -9.44 8.89 1.25
CA LYS A 7 -10.20 9.84 0.42
C LYS A 7 -10.49 9.31 -0.99
N LYS A 8 -9.54 8.60 -1.60
CA LYS A 8 -9.69 8.13 -2.99
C LYS A 8 -10.52 6.85 -3.13
N TYR A 9 -10.50 5.96 -2.13
CA TYR A 9 -10.91 4.57 -2.37
C TYR A 9 -12.13 4.08 -1.59
N ASP A 10 -12.76 4.90 -0.73
CA ASP A 10 -13.84 4.47 0.18
C ASP A 10 -13.54 3.10 0.83
N ALA A 11 -12.25 2.87 1.12
CA ALA A 11 -11.74 1.59 1.56
C ALA A 11 -11.51 1.63 3.07
N ASP A 12 -11.76 0.50 3.73
CA ASP A 12 -11.33 0.30 5.11
C ASP A 12 -9.80 0.18 5.11
N VAL A 13 -9.13 1.23 5.61
CA VAL A 13 -7.66 1.31 5.66
C VAL A 13 -7.21 1.17 7.10
N GLU A 14 -6.61 0.02 7.40
CA GLU A 14 -5.94 -0.26 8.66
C GLU A 14 -4.43 0.02 8.56
N LEU A 15 -3.90 0.78 9.53
CA LEU A 15 -2.45 0.96 9.68
C LEU A 15 -1.94 0.02 10.77
N VAL A 16 -1.30 -1.07 10.35
CA VAL A 16 -0.62 -1.99 11.27
C VAL A 16 0.80 -1.48 11.53
N ALA A 17 1.02 -0.91 12.72
CA ALA A 17 2.34 -0.48 13.13
C ALA A 17 3.28 -1.69 13.28
N SER A 18 4.42 -1.66 12.60
CA SER A 18 5.44 -2.71 12.68
C SER A 18 6.83 -2.10 12.89
N GLY A 19 7.65 -2.75 13.71
CA GLY A 19 9.06 -2.39 13.90
C GLY A 19 9.93 -2.77 12.70
N GLY A 20 11.12 -2.18 12.59
CA GLY A 20 12.13 -2.64 11.62
C GLY A 20 11.99 -2.12 10.19
N GLY A 21 11.22 -1.04 9.96
CA GLY A 21 11.17 -0.35 8.67
C GLY A 21 10.40 -1.09 7.57
N VAL A 22 9.55 -2.05 7.96
CA VAL A 22 8.65 -2.78 7.06
C VAL A 22 7.52 -1.86 6.60
N TYR A 23 7.24 -1.89 5.30
CA TYR A 23 6.12 -1.19 4.69
C TYR A 23 5.52 -2.10 3.63
N GLU A 24 4.33 -2.62 3.91
CA GLU A 24 3.64 -3.60 3.07
C GLU A 24 2.21 -3.15 2.85
N ILE A 25 1.69 -3.39 1.65
CA ILE A 25 0.32 -3.08 1.28
C ILE A 25 -0.34 -4.35 0.80
N THR A 26 -1.46 -4.67 1.43
CA THR A 26 -2.33 -5.77 1.05
C THR A 26 -3.69 -5.23 0.64
N VAL A 27 -4.35 -5.90 -0.30
CA VAL A 27 -5.72 -5.64 -0.70
C VAL A 27 -6.44 -6.99 -0.68
N ASP A 28 -7.56 -7.07 0.04
CA ASP A 28 -8.30 -8.31 0.29
C ASP A 28 -7.40 -9.46 0.78
N GLY A 29 -6.46 -9.13 1.69
CA GLY A 29 -5.49 -10.07 2.24
C GLY A 29 -4.34 -10.47 1.29
N LYS A 30 -4.32 -9.98 0.04
CA LYS A 30 -3.26 -10.26 -0.93
C LYS A 30 -2.19 -9.17 -0.90
N LEU A 31 -0.94 -9.56 -0.65
CA LEU A 31 0.22 -8.64 -0.71
C LEU A 31 0.44 -8.13 -2.14
N ILE A 32 0.26 -6.84 -2.35
CA ILE A 32 0.47 -6.17 -3.64
C ILE A 32 1.79 -5.39 -3.68
N PHE A 33 2.31 -4.94 -2.52
CA PHE A 33 3.56 -4.20 -2.44
C PHE A 33 4.33 -4.51 -1.15
N SER A 34 5.66 -4.59 -1.22
CA SER A 34 6.52 -4.72 -0.04
C SER A 34 7.84 -3.98 -0.21
N LYS A 35 8.04 -2.92 0.58
CA LYS A 35 9.31 -2.19 0.68
C LYS A 35 10.43 -3.10 1.15
N LYS A 36 10.13 -4.04 2.06
CA LYS A 36 11.13 -4.98 2.57
C LYS A 36 11.68 -5.86 1.45
N ARG A 37 10.84 -6.26 0.50
CA ARG A 37 11.25 -7.05 -0.68
C ARG A 37 11.92 -6.23 -1.77
N LEU A 38 11.46 -4.99 -1.98
CA LEU A 38 11.91 -4.14 -3.09
C LEU A 38 13.05 -3.17 -2.73
N GLY A 39 13.31 -2.95 -1.44
CA GLY A 39 14.31 -2.00 -0.95
C GLY A 39 13.96 -0.53 -1.17
N ARG A 40 12.73 -0.21 -1.60
CA ARG A 40 12.28 1.14 -1.91
C ARG A 40 10.81 1.36 -1.53
N PHE A 41 10.41 2.62 -1.42
CA PHE A 41 9.00 3.01 -1.36
C PHE A 41 8.33 2.87 -2.74
N PRO A 42 6.98 2.80 -2.80
CA PRO A 42 6.27 2.79 -4.06
C PRO A 42 6.49 4.12 -4.78
N ALA A 43 6.59 4.08 -6.11
CA ALA A 43 6.58 5.25 -6.96
C ALA A 43 5.18 5.85 -7.03
N ASP A 44 5.10 7.12 -7.45
CA ASP A 44 3.83 7.79 -7.70
C ASP A 44 2.99 7.00 -8.72
N GLY A 45 1.71 6.76 -8.43
CA GLY A 45 0.83 5.97 -9.29
C GLY A 45 1.03 4.45 -9.22
N GLU A 46 2.09 3.92 -8.59
CA GLU A 46 2.42 2.48 -8.66
C GLU A 46 1.32 1.61 -8.04
N LEU A 47 0.78 2.04 -6.89
CA LEU A 47 -0.26 1.30 -6.19
C LEU A 47 -1.58 1.30 -6.96
N GLU A 48 -1.97 2.42 -7.57
CA GLU A 48 -3.15 2.51 -8.42
C GLU A 48 -3.14 1.47 -9.54
N ARG A 49 -1.96 1.25 -10.14
CA ARG A 49 -1.77 0.24 -11.19
C ARG A 49 -1.81 -1.18 -10.66
N LEU A 50 -1.23 -1.43 -9.48
CA LEU A 50 -1.19 -2.75 -8.84
C LEU A 50 -2.57 -3.22 -8.36
N ILE A 51 -3.42 -2.28 -7.95
CA ILE A 51 -4.82 -2.56 -7.56
C ILE A 51 -5.68 -2.88 -8.80
N GLY A 52 -5.23 -2.50 -10.00
CA GLY A 52 -5.86 -2.88 -11.26
C GLY A 52 -6.85 -1.85 -11.82
N TRP A 53 -6.62 -0.56 -11.58
CA TRP A 53 -7.54 0.51 -12.00
C TRP A 53 -7.07 1.24 -13.28
N LEU A 54 -6.41 0.52 -14.21
CA LEU A 54 -6.05 0.99 -15.56
C LEU A 54 -6.82 0.22 -16.64
#